data_AF-A0A3A0CRM0-F1
#
_entry.id   AF-A0A3A0CRM0-F1
#
_cell.length_a   1.000
_cell.length_b   1.000
_cell.length_c   1.000
_cell.angle_alpha   90.00
_cell.angle_beta   90.00
_cell.angle_gamma   90.00
#
_symmetry.space_group_name_H-M   'P 1'
#
loop_
_entity.id
_entity.type
_entity.pdbx_description
1 polymer ?
#
loop_
_entity_poly.entity_id
_entity_poly.type
_entity_poly.pdbx_seq_one_letter_code
_entity_poly.pdbx_strand_id
1 'polypeptide(L)'
;MKKVTFGGKRPSASPASVDDWVLDREAQEPREPMKRFTIDVPVSLHKRVKSQCAMQNLVMADVIRELLEQRFPAPVETIATVGEGAS
;
A
#
# COMPACT_ATOMS: atom_id res chain seq x y z
N MET A 1 -47.63 15.16 1.04
CA MET A 1 -46.40 14.64 1.68
C MET A 1 -46.55 13.12 1.75
N LYS A 2 -45.75 12.34 1.02
CA LYS A 2 -45.89 10.88 0.97
C LYS A 2 -45.09 10.26 2.12
N LYS A 3 -45.77 9.58 3.04
CA LYS A 3 -45.19 8.95 4.23
C LYS A 3 -44.63 7.57 3.83
N VAL A 4 -43.32 7.38 3.94
CA VAL A 4 -42.68 6.07 3.71
C VAL A 4 -42.65 5.29 5.04
N THR A 5 -43.20 4.08 5.01
CA THR A 5 -43.35 3.20 6.16
C THR A 5 -42.19 2.20 6.19
N PHE A 6 -41.32 2.28 7.20
CA PHE A 6 -40.17 1.38 7.41
C PHE A 6 -40.53 0.09 8.15
N GLY A 7 -41.65 -0.54 7.79
CA GLY A 7 -42.23 -1.67 8.52
C GLY A 7 -42.46 -2.89 7.64
N GLY A 8 -41.46 -3.32 6.87
CA GLY A 8 -41.52 -4.55 6.08
C GLY A 8 -40.45 -5.54 6.56
N LYS A 9 -40.86 -6.76 6.90
CA LYS A 9 -39.97 -7.86 7.31
C LYS A 9 -38.90 -8.06 6.24
N ARG A 10 -37.63 -7.90 6.62
CA ARG A 10 -36.47 -8.07 5.73
C ARG A 10 -36.42 -9.51 5.21
N PRO A 11 -36.14 -9.76 3.91
CA PRO A 11 -35.87 -11.10 3.43
C PRO A 11 -34.66 -11.67 4.16
N SER A 12 -34.82 -12.87 4.70
CA SER A 12 -33.79 -13.66 5.39
C SER A 12 -32.77 -14.20 4.38
N ALA A 13 -32.03 -13.31 3.72
CA ALA A 13 -30.75 -13.68 3.14
C ALA A 13 -29.72 -13.56 4.28
N SER A 14 -29.14 -14.68 4.70
CA SER A 14 -28.00 -14.66 5.62
C SER A 14 -26.98 -13.65 5.10
N PRO A 15 -26.54 -12.68 5.91
CA PRO A 15 -25.50 -11.76 5.46
C PRO A 15 -24.29 -12.59 5.08
N ALA A 16 -23.72 -12.34 3.89
CA ALA A 16 -22.38 -12.78 3.56
C ALA A 16 -21.50 -12.53 4.80
N SER A 17 -20.72 -13.55 5.19
CA SER A 17 -19.95 -13.52 6.43
C SER A 17 -19.18 -12.21 6.51
N VAL A 18 -19.29 -11.52 7.65
CA VAL A 18 -18.51 -10.31 7.92
C VAL A 18 -17.00 -10.60 7.84
N ASP A 19 -16.57 -11.85 7.78
CA ASP A 19 -15.17 -12.22 7.55
C ASP A 19 -14.73 -12.25 6.08
N ASP A 20 -15.65 -12.17 5.11
CA ASP A 20 -15.32 -12.30 3.68
C ASP A 20 -14.42 -11.16 3.18
N TRP A 21 -14.52 -9.95 3.77
CA TRP A 21 -13.64 -8.82 3.45
C TRP A 21 -12.21 -8.97 3.98
N VAL A 22 -11.95 -9.95 4.85
CA VAL A 22 -10.62 -10.17 5.47
C VAL A 22 -9.77 -11.12 4.62
N LEU A 23 -10.40 -12.06 3.92
CA LEU A 23 -9.73 -13.15 3.20
C LEU A 23 -8.80 -12.67 2.07
N ASP A 24 -9.09 -11.54 1.44
CA ASP A 24 -8.29 -10.99 0.33
C ASP A 24 -6.86 -10.55 0.77
N ARG A 25 -6.65 -10.33 2.08
CA ARG A 25 -5.34 -9.90 2.61
C ARG A 25 -4.32 -11.03 2.73
N GLU A 26 -4.77 -12.28 2.84
CA GLU A 26 -3.88 -13.42 3.08
C GLU A 26 -3.33 -14.02 1.77
N ALA A 27 -3.89 -13.65 0.61
CA ALA A 27 -3.52 -14.21 -0.69
C ALA A 27 -2.40 -13.43 -1.43
N GLN A 28 -1.81 -12.38 -0.83
CA GLN A 28 -0.67 -11.69 -1.45
C GLN A 28 0.63 -12.43 -1.14
N GLU A 29 1.33 -12.83 -2.21
CA GLU A 29 2.68 -13.43 -2.24
C GLU A 29 3.65 -12.82 -1.21
N PRO A 30 4.70 -13.56 -0.77
CA PRO A 30 5.62 -13.11 0.26
C PRO A 30 6.45 -11.91 -0.21
N ARG A 31 5.84 -10.73 -0.21
CA ARG A 31 6.52 -9.45 -0.24
C ARG A 31 7.35 -9.37 1.03
N GLU A 32 8.57 -8.85 0.92
CA GLU A 32 9.41 -8.58 2.08
C GLU A 32 8.58 -7.88 3.16
N PRO A 33 8.69 -8.31 4.43
CA PRO A 33 7.83 -7.81 5.48
C PRO A 33 8.01 -6.31 5.66
N MET A 34 7.01 -5.54 5.25
CA MET A 34 7.05 -4.08 5.32
C MET A 34 7.02 -3.62 6.78
N LYS A 35 7.97 -2.78 7.17
CA LYS A 35 7.95 -2.09 8.47
C LYS A 35 7.39 -0.68 8.34
N ARG A 36 6.57 -0.28 9.32
CA ARG A 36 5.97 1.06 9.37
C ARG A 36 7.04 2.08 9.75
N PHE A 37 7.35 2.97 8.81
CA PHE A 37 8.24 4.11 9.02
C PHE A 37 7.41 5.34 9.45
N THR A 38 7.62 5.83 10.68
CA THR A 38 6.88 6.98 11.23
C THR A 38 7.84 8.17 11.35
N ILE A 39 7.49 9.28 10.70
CA ILE A 39 8.27 10.52 10.73
C ILE A 39 7.35 11.72 10.89
N ASP A 40 7.81 12.72 11.62
CA ASP A 40 7.17 14.02 11.69
C ASP A 40 7.73 14.93 10.60
N VAL A 41 6.85 15.58 9.84
CA VAL A 41 7.22 16.54 8.80
C VAL A 41 6.42 17.82 8.97
N PRO A 42 6.99 19.00 8.65
CA PRO A 42 6.24 20.25 8.66
C PRO A 42 5.00 20.17 7.77
N VAL A 43 3.90 20.77 8.22
CA VAL A 43 2.61 20.76 7.49
C VAL A 43 2.75 21.32 6.07
N SER A 44 3.59 22.35 5.89
CA SER A 44 3.88 22.95 4.58
C SER A 44 4.55 21.96 3.62
N LEU A 45 5.47 21.13 4.12
CA LEU A 45 6.15 20.10 3.33
C LEU A 45 5.17 18.98 2.94
N HIS A 46 4.41 18.46 3.91
CA HIS A 46 3.42 17.42 3.65
C HIS A 46 2.39 17.85 2.59
N LYS A 47 1.88 19.09 2.68
CA LYS A 47 0.94 19.65 1.69
C LYS A 47 1.55 19.68 0.29
N ARG A 48 2.78 20.16 0.16
CA ARG A 48 3.49 20.23 -1.13
C ARG A 48 3.68 18.85 -1.73
N VAL A 49 4.23 17.91 -0.97
CA VAL A 49 4.48 16.53 -1.42
C VAL A 49 3.17 15.87 -1.86
N LYS A 50 2.12 15.95 -1.02
CA LYS A 50 0.82 15.37 -1.33
C LYS A 50 0.20 15.97 -2.60
N SER A 51 0.28 17.29 -2.78
CA SER A 51 -0.25 17.97 -3.96
C SER A 51 0.47 17.55 -5.25
N GLN A 52 1.80 17.45 -5.21
CA GLN A 52 2.59 17.08 -6.37
C GLN A 52 2.39 15.62 -6.76
N CYS A 53 2.28 14.70 -5.79
CA CYS A 53 2.00 13.29 -6.07
C CYS A 53 0.61 13.13 -6.70
N ALA A 54 -0.39 13.86 -6.19
CA ALA A 54 -1.74 13.84 -6.74
C ALA A 54 -1.79 14.35 -8.20
N MET A 55 -1.07 15.44 -8.51
CA MET A 55 -0.99 15.97 -9.88
C MET A 55 -0.33 15.00 -10.86
N GLN A 56 0.61 14.18 -10.38
CA GLN A 56 1.37 13.22 -11.19
C GLN A 56 0.76 11.82 -11.21
N ASN A 57 -0.40 11.60 -10.57
CA ASN A 57 -1.02 10.28 -10.37
C ASN A 57 -0.07 9.27 -9.71
N LEU A 58 0.78 9.73 -8.79
CA LEU A 58 1.72 8.90 -8.06
C LEU A 58 1.20 8.59 -6.66
N VAL A 59 1.52 7.39 -6.18
CA VAL A 59 1.27 6.99 -4.79
C VAL A 59 2.39 7.54 -3.92
N MET A 60 2.04 8.40 -2.95
CA MET A 60 3.01 9.07 -2.08
C MET A 60 3.92 8.08 -1.34
N ALA A 61 3.41 6.91 -0.95
CA ALA A 61 4.22 5.89 -0.29
C ALA A 61 5.33 5.34 -1.20
N ASP A 62 5.04 5.15 -2.49
CA ASP A 62 6.01 4.64 -3.47
C ASP A 62 7.12 5.67 -3.69
N VAL A 63 6.76 6.94 -3.88
CA VAL A 63 7.71 8.06 -4.03
C VAL A 63 8.66 8.16 -2.82
N ILE A 64 8.15 7.98 -1.60
CA ILE A 64 8.99 8.00 -0.40
C ILE A 64 9.90 6.77 -0.32
N ARG A 65 9.45 5.59 -0.76
CA ARG A 65 10.32 4.41 -0.84
C ARG A 65 11.46 4.63 -1.84
N GLU A 66 11.17 5.11 -3.03
CA GLU A 66 12.18 5.43 -4.05
C GLU A 66 13.18 6.48 -3.54
N LEU A 67 12.69 7.53 -2.85
CA LEU A 67 13.55 8.54 -2.25
C LEU A 67 14.50 7.94 -1.20
N LEU A 68 14.02 6.99 -0.40
CA LEU A 68 14.84 6.31 0.60
C LEU A 68 15.89 5.40 -0.06
N GLU A 69 15.52 4.64 -1.10
CA GLU A 69 16.44 3.78 -1.86
C GLU A 69 17.54 4.58 -2.56
N GLN A 70 17.20 5.73 -3.14
CA GLN A 70 18.18 6.63 -3.77
C GLN A 70 19.18 7.21 -2.77
N ARG A 71 18.76 7.46 -1.53
CA ARG A 71 19.61 8.02 -0.47
C ARG A 71 20.40 6.95 0.29
N PHE A 72 19.85 5.75 0.39
CA PHE A 72 20.44 4.61 1.07
C PHE A 72 20.44 3.41 0.13
N PRO A 73 21.27 3.44 -0.93
CA PRO A 73 21.37 2.29 -1.81
C PRO A 73 21.86 1.09 -1.01
N ALA A 74 21.33 -0.10 -1.32
CA ALA A 74 21.85 -1.33 -0.75
C ALA A 74 23.35 -1.44 -1.07
N PRO A 75 24.21 -1.82 -0.11
CA PRO A 75 25.60 -2.12 -0.42
C PRO A 75 25.62 -3.24 -1.46
N VAL A 76 26.10 -2.91 -2.65
CA VAL A 76 26.43 -3.84 -3.73
C VAL A 76 27.63 -4.69 -3.31
N GLU A 77 27.45 -5.58 -2.34
CA GLU A 77 28.40 -6.67 -2.09
C GLU A 77 27.91 -7.92 -2.83
N THR A 78 28.53 -8.13 -3.99
CA THR A 78 28.80 -9.45 -4.57
C THR A 78 27.62 -10.24 -5.13
N ILE A 79 27.14 -9.85 -6.33
CA ILE A 79 26.58 -10.81 -7.30
C ILE A 79 27.48 -11.02 -8.53
N ALA A 80 28.69 -10.43 -8.54
CA ALA A 80 29.70 -10.63 -9.58
C ALA A 80 30.71 -11.72 -9.17
N THR A 81 30.24 -12.96 -9.01
CA THR A 81 31.09 -14.17 -9.10
C THR A 81 30.20 -15.41 -9.04
N VAL A 82 29.64 -15.83 -10.18
CA VAL A 82 29.82 -17.17 -10.76
C VAL A 82 29.30 -17.07 -12.20
N GLY A 83 30.17 -17.19 -13.19
CA GLY A 83 29.72 -17.37 -14.57
C GLY A 83 30.58 -16.83 -15.71
N GLU A 84 31.86 -16.50 -15.50
CA GLU A 84 32.80 -16.25 -16.60
C GLU A 84 33.95 -17.26 -16.53
N GLY A 85 33.86 -18.30 -17.37
CA GLY A 85 34.97 -18.98 -18.06
C GLY A 85 35.99 -19.80 -17.26
N ALA A 86 35.90 -21.14 -17.38
CA ALA A 86 37.00 -22.11 -17.53
C ALA A 86 36.41 -23.52 -17.33
N SER A 87 36.67 -24.57 -18.08
CA SER A 87 37.38 -24.85 -19.33
C SER A 87 36.94 -26.26 -19.73
#